data_AF-A0A2E3UZG4-F1
#
_entry.id   AF-A0A2E3UZG4-F1
#
_cell.length_a   1.000
_cell.length_b   1.000
_cell.length_c   1.000
_cell.angle_alpha   90.00
_cell.angle_beta   90.00
_cell.angle_gamma   90.00
#
_symmetry.space_group_name_H-M   'P 1'
#
loop_
_entity.id
_entity.type
_entity.pdbx_description
1 polymer ?
#
loop_
_entity_poly.entity_id
_entity_poly.type
_entity_poly.pdbx_seq_one_letter_code
_entity_poly.pdbx_strand_id
1 'polypeptide(L)'
;MFFLYTPSIYGFASAFIFLILAISSFNEDSFLKSAGWMILTMSYIIKHLPKFFILRFVNLFALILLLIGFTIIFYSYSDEIRFLRDLVN
;
A
#
# COMPACT_ATOMS: atom_id res chain seq x y z
N MET A 1 -7.11 31.79 -1.31
CA MET A 1 -7.49 30.94 -2.46
C MET A 1 -7.77 29.55 -1.93
N PHE A 2 -9.01 29.07 -1.99
CA PHE A 2 -9.35 27.68 -1.67
C PHE A 2 -8.70 26.80 -2.73
N PHE A 3 -7.48 26.34 -2.45
CA PHE A 3 -6.76 25.42 -3.31
C PHE A 3 -7.40 24.05 -3.10
N LEU A 4 -8.47 23.76 -3.84
CA LEU A 4 -8.96 22.41 -4.04
C LEU A 4 -7.86 21.64 -4.75
N TYR A 5 -6.94 21.06 -3.98
CA TYR A 5 -5.92 20.17 -4.51
C TYR A 5 -6.68 19.03 -5.17
N THR A 6 -6.67 18.98 -6.51
CA THR A 6 -7.34 17.93 -7.25
C THR A 6 -6.73 16.59 -6.81
N PRO A 7 -7.53 15.67 -6.27
CA PRO A 7 -7.03 14.35 -5.90
C PRO A 7 -6.32 13.71 -7.10
N SER A 8 -5.15 13.12 -6.86
CA SER A 8 -4.40 12.46 -7.93
C SER A 8 -5.13 11.19 -8.35
N ILE A 9 -5.64 11.16 -9.58
CA ILE A 9 -6.24 9.95 -10.19
C ILE A 9 -5.28 8.76 -10.10
N TYR A 10 -3.98 8.99 -10.32
CA TYR A 10 -2.97 7.94 -10.21
C TYR A 10 -2.85 7.39 -8.79
N GLY A 11 -2.96 8.24 -7.76
CA GLY A 11 -2.92 7.81 -6.37
C GLY A 11 -4.10 6.91 -5.99
N PHE A 12 -5.30 7.25 -6.48
CA PHE A 12 -6.48 6.41 -6.29
C PHE A 12 -6.45 5.12 -7.11
N ALA A 13 -5.94 5.17 -8.34
CA ALA A 13 -5.73 3.99 -9.17
C ALA A 13 -4.75 3.00 -8.51
N SER A 14 -3.63 3.47 -7.98
CA SER A 14 -2.69 2.64 -7.20
C SER A 14 -3.35 2.01 -5.98
N ALA A 15 -4.15 2.76 -5.22
CA ALA A 15 -4.88 2.21 -4.08
C ALA A 15 -5.86 1.10 -4.51
N PHE A 16 -6.54 1.26 -5.65
CA PHE A 16 -7.42 0.23 -6.20
C PHE A 16 -6.66 -1.03 -6.58
N ILE A 17 -5.47 -0.89 -7.19
CA ILE A 17 -4.61 -2.03 -7.51
C ILE A 17 -4.20 -2.76 -6.23
N PHE A 18 -3.78 -2.05 -5.20
CA PHE A 18 -3.42 -2.65 -3.91
C PHE A 18 -4.62 -3.34 -3.25
N LEU A 19 -5.82 -2.79 -3.38
CA LEU A 19 -7.04 -3.41 -2.86
C LEU A 19 -7.33 -4.74 -3.58
N ILE A 20 -7.21 -4.76 -4.90
CA ILE A 20 -7.37 -5.99 -5.70
C ILE A 20 -6.35 -7.04 -5.26
N LEU A 21 -5.08 -6.65 -5.08
CA LEU A 21 -4.03 -7.55 -4.61
C LEU A 21 -4.29 -8.05 -3.18
N ALA A 22 -4.83 -7.21 -2.29
CA ALA A 22 -5.20 -7.62 -0.94
C ALA A 22 -6.28 -8.69 -0.93
N ILE A 23 -7.30 -8.53 -1.78
CA ILE A 23 -8.39 -9.50 -1.95
C ILE A 23 -7.85 -10.79 -2.59
N SER A 24 -6.99 -10.67 -3.61
CA SER A 24 -6.34 -11.83 -4.24
C SER A 24 -5.53 -12.64 -3.24
N SER A 25 -4.67 -11.98 -2.46
CA SER A 25 -3.86 -12.66 -1.43
C SER A 25 -4.70 -13.24 -0.29
N PHE A 26 -5.86 -12.66 0.00
CA PHE A 26 -6.81 -13.24 0.97
C PHE A 26 -7.39 -14.55 0.45
N ASN A 27 -7.73 -14.62 -0.84
CA ASN A 27 -8.23 -15.84 -1.48
C ASN A 27 -7.16 -16.94 -1.59
N GLU A 28 -5.87 -16.59 -1.55
CA GLU A 28 -4.74 -17.52 -1.52
C GLU A 28 -4.36 -17.95 -0.08
N ASP A 29 -5.22 -17.69 0.92
CA ASP A 29 -4.98 -17.94 2.35
C ASP A 29 -3.71 -17.26 2.91
N SER A 30 -3.16 -16.27 2.19
CA SER A 30 -1.95 -15.55 2.58
C SER A 30 -2.31 -14.29 3.37
N PHE A 31 -2.68 -14.50 4.64
CA PHE A 31 -3.12 -13.41 5.53
C PHE A 31 -2.09 -12.28 5.65
N LEU A 32 -0.80 -12.61 5.74
CA LEU A 32 0.28 -11.62 5.88
C LEU A 32 0.43 -10.75 4.62
N LYS A 33 0.36 -11.35 3.42
CA LYS A 33 0.37 -10.61 2.15
C LYS A 33 -0.87 -9.73 2.02
N SER A 34 -2.04 -10.28 2.33
CA SER A 34 -3.30 -9.56 2.30
C SER A 34 -3.26 -8.31 3.20
N ALA A 35 -2.78 -8.47 4.45
CA ALA A 35 -2.60 -7.36 5.38
C ALA A 35 -1.62 -6.30 4.85
N GLY A 36 -0.49 -6.71 4.26
CA GLY A 36 0.48 -5.80 3.64
C GLY A 36 -0.13 -4.97 2.51
N TRP A 37 -0.86 -5.60 1.60
CA TRP A 37 -1.55 -4.92 0.49
C TRP A 37 -2.68 -4.00 0.99
N MET A 38 -3.40 -4.40 2.04
CA MET A 38 -4.46 -3.59 2.63
C MET A 38 -3.91 -2.34 3.34
N ILE A 39 -2.77 -2.47 4.02
CA ILE A 39 -2.04 -1.35 4.63
C ILE A 39 -1.58 -0.35 3.55
N LEU A 40 -1.04 -0.85 2.42
CA LEU A 40 -0.64 0.00 1.28
C LEU A 40 -1.84 0.73 0.65
N THR A 41 -2.98 0.04 0.54
CA THR A 41 -4.24 0.64 0.08
C THR A 41 -4.63 1.83 0.95
N MET A 42 -4.68 1.62 2.28
CA MET A 42 -5.03 2.68 3.23
C MET A 42 -4.04 3.84 3.21
N SER A 43 -2.73 3.56 3.13
CA SER A 43 -1.70 4.58 2.98
C SER A 43 -1.97 5.51 1.79
N TYR A 44 -2.25 4.94 0.61
CA TYR A 44 -2.45 5.72 -0.62
C TYR A 44 -3.76 6.50 -0.62
N ILE A 45 -4.84 5.95 -0.05
CA ILE A 45 -6.10 6.67 0.14
C ILE A 45 -5.89 7.89 1.04
N ILE A 46 -5.26 7.68 2.20
CA ILE A 46 -5.01 8.74 3.19
C ILE A 46 -4.14 9.86 2.58
N LYS A 47 -3.11 9.49 1.80
CA LYS A 47 -2.21 10.45 1.15
C LYS A 47 -2.90 11.35 0.11
N HIS A 48 -3.89 10.82 -0.61
CA HIS A 48 -4.50 11.49 -1.77
C HIS A 48 -5.93 12.01 -1.53
N LEU A 49 -6.48 11.83 -0.33
CA LEU A 49 -7.74 12.45 0.07
C LEU A 49 -7.68 14.00 -0.07
N PRO A 50 -8.76 14.63 -0.56
CA PRO A 50 -8.84 16.09 -0.65
C PRO A 50 -8.73 16.70 0.75
N LYS A 51 -7.71 17.55 0.93
CA LYS A 51 -7.34 18.10 2.23
C LYS A 51 -8.23 19.28 2.59
N PHE A 52 -9.35 19.00 3.24
CA PHE A 52 -10.15 20.02 3.88
C PHE A 52 -9.53 20.34 5.25
N PHE A 53 -8.79 21.44 5.34
CA PHE A 53 -8.24 22.02 6.57
C PHE A 53 -7.21 21.17 7.33
N ILE A 54 -5.94 21.57 7.22
CA ILE A 54 -4.86 21.28 8.18
C ILE A 54 -4.46 19.78 8.15
N LEU A 55 -3.41 19.40 8.88
CA LEU A 55 -2.91 18.03 9.05
C LEU A 55 -1.87 17.57 8.01
N ARG A 56 -0.75 18.29 7.97
CA ARG A 56 0.56 17.70 7.58
C ARG A 56 0.84 16.37 8.31
N PHE A 57 0.28 16.18 9.49
CA PHE A 57 0.36 14.95 10.29
C PHE A 57 -0.26 13.73 9.58
N VAL A 58 -1.35 13.90 8.82
CA VAL A 58 -2.00 12.81 8.08
C VAL A 58 -1.10 12.28 6.96
N ASN A 59 -0.29 13.16 6.35
CA ASN A 59 0.74 12.73 5.40
C ASN A 59 1.85 11.90 6.07
N LEU A 60 2.28 12.28 7.28
CA LEU A 60 3.28 11.52 8.03
C LEU A 60 2.76 10.14 8.40
N PHE A 61 1.50 10.08 8.84
CA PHE A 61 0.81 8.82 9.12
C PHE A 61 0.74 7.94 7.86
N ALA A 62 0.30 8.50 6.73
CA ALA A 62 0.29 7.78 5.45
C ALA A 62 1.68 7.23 5.07
N LEU A 63 2.74 7.99 5.33
CA LEU A 63 4.12 7.55 5.08
C LEU A 63 4.52 6.38 5.99
N ILE A 64 4.16 6.41 7.27
CA ILE A 64 4.42 5.31 8.20
C ILE A 64 3.70 4.04 7.75
N LEU A 65 2.40 4.13 7.40
CA LEU A 65 1.66 3.00 6.83
C LEU A 65 2.32 2.48 5.56
N LEU A 66 2.83 3.37 4.70
CA LEU A 66 3.50 2.98 3.46
C LEU A 66 4.73 2.12 3.74
N LEU A 67 5.58 2.55 4.68
CA LEU A 67 6.78 1.82 5.08
C LEU A 67 6.44 0.46 5.70
N ILE A 68 5.43 0.40 6.56
CA ILE A 68 4.99 -0.85 7.19
C ILE A 68 4.47 -1.82 6.13
N GLY A 69 3.57 -1.36 5.25
CA GLY A 69 3.02 -2.19 4.18
C GLY A 69 4.10 -2.71 3.24
N PHE A 70 5.05 -1.85 2.85
CA PHE A 70 6.19 -2.26 2.04
C PHE A 70 7.04 -3.33 2.73
N THR A 71 7.37 -3.14 4.01
CA THR A 71 8.18 -4.08 4.77
C THR A 71 7.51 -5.45 4.88
N ILE A 72 6.20 -5.47 5.13
CA ILE A 72 5.41 -6.71 5.19
C ILE A 72 5.44 -7.45 3.84
N ILE A 73 5.22 -6.74 2.73
CA ILE A 73 5.25 -7.33 1.40
C ILE A 73 6.66 -7.86 1.09
N PHE A 74 7.72 -7.08 1.30
CA PHE A 74 9.09 -7.53 1.08
C PHE A 74 9.43 -8.78 1.89
N TYR A 75 9.06 -8.79 3.17
CA TYR A 75 9.25 -9.95 4.03
C TYR A 75 8.49 -11.16 3.50
N SER A 76 7.22 -10.98 3.13
CA SER A 76 6.38 -12.10 2.68
C SER A 76 6.79 -12.69 1.33
N TYR A 77 7.44 -11.92 0.46
CA TYR A 77 7.99 -12.41 -0.81
C TYR A 77 9.45 -12.86 -0.70
N SER A 78 10.12 -12.63 0.43
CA SER A 78 11.55 -12.94 0.58
C SER A 78 11.85 -14.43 0.42
N ASP A 79 10.98 -15.32 0.91
CA ASP A 79 11.13 -16.76 0.78
C ASP A 79 10.97 -17.22 -0.68
N GLU A 80 10.03 -16.64 -1.42
CA GLU A 80 9.83 -16.93 -2.85
C GLU A 80 11.03 -16.46 -3.68
N ILE A 81 11.55 -15.27 -3.37
CA ILE A 81 12.75 -14.72 -4.03
C ILE A 81 13.96 -15.62 -3.74
N ARG A 82 14.08 -16.14 -2.52
CA ARG A 82 15.15 -17.06 -2.14
C ARG A 82 15.02 -18.39 -2.88
N PHE A 83 13.82 -18.96 -2.94
CA PHE A 83 13.55 -20.18 -3.68
C PHE A 83 13.92 -20.06 -5.17
N LEU A 84 13.52 -18.96 -5.83
CA LEU A 84 13.87 -18.71 -7.23
C LEU A 84 15.38 -18.55 -7.44
N ARG A 85 16.08 -17.91 -6.49
CA ARG A 85 17.54 -17.79 -6.53
C ARG A 85 18.22 -19.16 -6.43
N ASP A 86 17.74 -20.01 -5.53
CA ASP A 86 18.29 -21.36 -5.32
C ASP A 86 17.98 -22.30 -6.50
N LEU A 87 16.96 -22.01 -7.30
CA LEU A 87 16.61 -22.79 -8.51
C LEU A 87 17.45 -22.41 -9.74
N VAL A 88 18.01 -21.21 -9.76
CA VAL A 88 18.81 -20.67 -10.88
C VAL A 88 20.32 -20.94 -10.70
N ASN A 89 20.76 -21.19 -9.46
CA ASN A 89 22.14 -21.58 -9.12
C ASN A 89 22.32 -23.10 -9.12
#